data_AF-A0A0M9WDF3-F1
#
_entry.id   AF-A0A0M9WDF3-F1
#
_cell.length_a   1.000
_cell.length_b   1.000
_cell.length_c   1.000
_cell.angle_alpha   90.00
_cell.angle_beta   90.00
_cell.angle_gamma   90.00
#
_symmetry.space_group_name_H-M   'P 1'
#
loop_
_entity.id
_entity.type
_entity.pdbx_description
1 polymer ?
#
loop_
_entity_poly.entity_id
_entity_poly.type
_entity_poly.pdbx_seq_one_letter_code
_entity_poly.pdbx_strand_id
1 'polypeptide(L)' 'MATPIIYHYLDLGRLGRGEVVNLFLKDAGLDYKDVRYPYDNTWAETSKRLRESGLTRTGQLPTLEYGGSVITQVR' A
#
# COMPACT_ATOMS: atom_id res chain seq x y z
N MET A 1 8.63 -12.04 17.25
CA MET A 1 7.78 -12.55 16.15
C MET A 1 8.04 -11.66 14.95
N ALA A 2 8.21 -12.23 13.75
CA ALA A 2 8.40 -11.41 12.55
C ALA A 2 7.09 -10.69 12.23
N THR A 3 7.14 -9.37 12.02
CA THR A 3 5.97 -8.59 11.60
C THR A 3 5.69 -8.91 10.13
N PRO A 4 4.44 -9.26 9.76
CA PRO A 4 4.10 -9.56 8.37
C PRO A 4 4.30 -8.33 7.49
N ILE A 5 4.78 -8.54 6.27
CA ILE A 5 4.90 -7.49 5.26
C ILE A 5 3.52 -7.25 4.67
N ILE A 6 3.05 -6.00 4.66
CA ILE A 6 1.73 -5.66 4.11
C ILE A 6 1.89 -4.59 3.05
N TYR A 7 1.45 -4.91 1.84
CA TYR A 7 1.47 -4.02 0.70
C TYR A 7 0.05 -3.50 0.46
N HIS A 8 -0.11 -2.17 0.49
CA HIS A 8 -1.38 -1.49 0.29
C HIS A 8 -1.38 -0.78 -1.05
N TYR A 9 -2.33 -1.12 -1.92
CA TYR A 9 -2.46 -0.44 -3.21
C TYR A 9 -3.89 -0.39 -3.73
N LEU A 10 -4.09 0.38 -4.80
CA LEU A 10 -5.37 0.50 -5.46
C LEU A 10 -5.70 -0.78 -6.25
N ASP A 11 -6.98 -1.10 -6.32
CA ASP A 11 -7.52 -2.15 -7.18
C ASP A 11 -7.69 -1.62 -8.61
N LEU A 12 -6.57 -1.37 -9.28
CA LEU A 12 -6.49 -0.88 -10.67
C LEU A 12 -6.09 -1.98 -11.65
N GLY A 13 -6.14 -3.24 -11.24
CA GLY A 13 -5.52 -4.34 -11.98
C GLY A 13 -4.00 -4.18 -12.06
N ARG A 14 -3.44 -4.24 -13.28
CA ARG A 14 -1.98 -4.17 -13.54
C ARG A 14 -1.47 -2.76 -13.86
N LEU A 15 -2.19 -1.74 -13.40
CA LEU A 15 -1.91 -0.35 -13.74
C LEU A 15 -1.33 0.43 -12.55
N GLY A 16 -0.58 1.47 -12.88
CA GLY A 16 -0.11 2.47 -11.92
C GLY A 16 1.24 2.16 -11.26
N ARG A 17 1.72 3.12 -10.47
CA ARG A 17 3.08 3.13 -9.90
C ARG A 17 3.30 2.05 -8.83
N GLY A 18 2.22 1.54 -8.23
CA GLY A 18 2.31 0.50 -7.23
C GLY A 18 2.76 -0.84 -7.78
N GLU A 19 2.41 -1.17 -9.03
CA GLU A 19 2.79 -2.47 -9.61
C GLU A 19 4.30 -2.64 -9.76
N VAL A 20 5.05 -1.54 -9.86
CA VAL A 20 6.52 -1.58 -9.81
C VAL A 20 7.01 -2.08 -8.45
N VAL A 21 6.41 -1.62 -7.35
CA VAL A 21 6.73 -2.10 -6.00
C VAL A 21 6.31 -3.57 -5.85
N ASN A 22 5.11 -3.92 -6.33
CA ASN A 22 4.59 -5.29 -6.34
C ASN A 22 5.55 -6.26 -7.07
N LEU A 23 6.12 -5.83 -8.19
CA LEU A 23 7.11 -6.61 -8.96
C LEU A 23 8.37 -6.88 -8.13
N PHE A 24 8.93 -5.85 -7.49
CA PHE A 24 10.14 -6.01 -6.67
C PHE A 24 9.92 -6.87 -5.43
N LEU A 25 8.74 -6.79 -4.80
CA LEU A 25 8.41 -7.67 -3.67
C LEU A 25 8.38 -9.14 -4.10
N LYS A 26 7.82 -9.43 -5.28
CA LYS A 26 7.78 -10.78 -5.85
C LYS A 26 9.16 -11.27 -6.27
N ASP A 27 9.94 -10.42 -6.94
CA ASP A 27 11.32 -10.74 -7.37
C ASP A 27 12.22 -11.05 -6.17
N ALA A 28 12.06 -10.32 -5.07
CA ALA A 28 12.76 -10.57 -3.82
C ALA A 28 12.31 -11.84 -3.08
N GLY A 29 11.28 -12.56 -3.58
CA GLY A 29 10.76 -13.77 -2.95
C GLY A 29 10.12 -13.53 -1.58
N LEU A 30 9.62 -12.32 -1.32
CA LEU A 30 9.00 -11.97 -0.06
C LEU A 30 7.58 -12.53 0.01
N ASP A 31 7.21 -13.09 1.16
CA ASP A 31 5.82 -13.37 1.50
C ASP A 31 5.20 -12.09 2.09
N TYR A 32 4.21 -11.54 1.41
CA TYR A 32 3.53 -10.31 1.83
C TYR A 32 2.03 -10.41 1.60
N LYS A 33 1.28 -9.75 2.46
CA LYS A 33 -0.17 -9.59 2.31
C LYS A 33 -0.45 -8.44 1.36
N ASP A 34 -1.14 -8.73 0.28
CA ASP A 34 -1.62 -7.73 -0.68
C ASP A 34 -3.02 -7.24 -0.28
N VAL A 35 -3.14 -5.95 0.05
CA VAL A 35 -4.40 -5.29 0.43
C VAL A 35 -4.77 -4.29 -0.66
N ARG A 36 -5.90 -4.54 -1.31
CA ARG A 36 -6.41 -3.76 -2.44
C ARG A 36 -7.60 -2.89 -2.04
N TYR A 37 -7.57 -1.63 -2.45
CA TYR A 37 -8.62 -0.65 -2.20
C TYR A 37 -9.31 -0.23 -3.50
N PRO A 38 -10.65 -0.25 -3.57
CA PRO A 38 -11.37 0.24 -4.74
C PRO A 38 -11.01 1.70 -5.07
N TYR A 39 -10.78 1.97 -6.36
CA TYR A 39 -10.56 3.33 -6.87
C TYR A 39 -11.82 3.85 -7.58
N ASP A 40 -12.88 4.04 -6.79
CA ASP A 40 -14.19 4.51 -7.25
C ASP A 40 -14.66 5.73 -6.42
N ASN A 41 -15.96 6.01 -6.42
CA ASN A 41 -16.55 7.14 -5.70
C ASN A 41 -16.34 7.07 -4.16
N THR A 42 -15.96 5.91 -3.61
CA THR A 42 -15.65 5.71 -2.19
C THR A 42 -14.18 6.03 -1.85
N TRP A 43 -13.33 6.26 -2.86
CA TRP A 43 -11.89 6.46 -2.67
C TRP A 43 -11.59 7.68 -1.80
N ALA A 44 -12.32 8.78 -1.95
CA ALA A 44 -12.08 9.99 -1.15
C ALA A 44 -12.25 9.75 0.36
N GLU A 45 -13.28 8.99 0.74
CA GLU A 45 -13.52 8.62 2.14
C GLU A 45 -12.46 7.61 2.64
N THR A 46 -12.13 6.62 1.81
CA THR A 46 -11.09 5.62 2.10
C THR A 46 -9.74 6.30 2.33
N SER A 47 -9.31 7.17 1.42
CA SER A 47 -8.08 7.96 1.51
C SER A 47 -7.99 8.76 2.80
N LYS A 48 -9.10 9.40 3.22
CA LYS A 48 -9.20 10.12 4.49
C LYS A 48 -8.99 9.16 5.68
N ARG A 49 -9.68 8.02 5.71
CA ARG A 49 -9.53 7.01 6.78
C ARG A 49 -8.10 6.46 6.86
N LEU A 50 -7.47 6.19 5.71
CA LEU A 50 -6.08 5.71 5.66
C LEU A 50 -5.11 6.75 6.22
N ARG A 51 -5.37 8.04 5.98
CA ARG A 51 -4.59 9.13 6.58
C ARG A 51 -4.78 9.21 8.08
N GLU A 52 -6.01 9.16 8.57
CA GLU A 52 -6.35 9.22 10.00
C GLU A 52 -5.79 8.02 10.78
N SER A 53 -5.73 6.85 10.16
CA SER A 53 -5.13 5.64 10.75
C SER A 53 -3.61 5.69 10.90
N GLY A 54 -2.93 6.66 10.29
CA GLY A 54 -1.47 6.74 10.24
C GLY A 54 -0.82 5.83 9.19
N LEU A 55 -1.59 5.00 8.47
CA LEU A 55 -1.08 4.15 7.40
C LEU A 55 -0.50 4.96 6.24
N THR A 56 -0.97 6.18 6.02
CA THR A 56 -0.38 7.07 5.02
C THR A 56 -0.31 8.49 5.58
N ARG A 57 0.71 9.25 5.24
CA ARG A 57 0.77 10.68 5.64
C ARG A 57 -0.16 11.56 4.79
N THR A 58 -0.32 11.22 3.52
CA THR A 58 -0.99 12.05 2.50
C THR A 58 -2.34 11.52 2.04
N GLY A 59 -2.77 10.34 2.49
CA GLY A 59 -3.93 9.63 1.95
C GLY A 59 -3.63 8.85 0.65
N GLN A 60 -2.37 8.81 0.21
CA GLN A 60 -1.97 8.21 -1.06
C GLN A 60 -1.36 6.82 -0.89
N LEU A 61 -1.50 6.02 -1.94
CA LEU A 61 -0.91 4.69 -2.10
C LEU A 61 0.04 4.71 -3.31
N PRO A 62 1.05 3.82 -3.40
CA PRO A 62 1.29 2.64 -2.56
C PRO A 62 1.87 2.95 -1.17
N THR A 63 1.58 2.06 -0.22
CA THR A 63 2.20 2.01 1.12
C THR A 63 2.70 0.61 1.41
N LEU A 64 3.84 0.49 2.09
CA LEU A 64 4.39 -0.78 2.54
C LEU A 64 4.59 -0.76 4.06
N GLU A 65 3.94 -1.68 4.78
CA GLU A 65 4.27 -1.99 6.17
C GLU A 65 5.41 -3.02 6.18
N TYR A 66 6.56 -2.63 6.73
CA TYR A 66 7.76 -3.47 6.76
C TYR A 66 8.59 -3.19 8.02
N GLY A 67 8.96 -4.23 8.77
CA GLY A 67 9.82 -4.10 9.95
C GLY A 67 9.25 -3.20 11.04
N GLY A 68 7.91 -3.14 11.19
CA GLY A 68 7.23 -2.26 12.14
C GLY A 68 7.19 -0.78 11.71
N SER A 69 7.63 -0.47 10.49
CA SER A 69 7.59 0.87 9.91
C SER A 69 6.62 0.94 8.73
N VAL A 70 6.02 2.11 8.53
CA VAL A 70 5.17 2.42 7.38
C VAL A 70 5.98 3.22 6.37
N ILE A 71 6.26 2.61 5.22
CA ILE A 71 7.05 3.20 4.13
C ILE A 71 6.09 3.74 3.07
N THR A 72 6.24 5.01 2.74
CA THR A 72 5.44 5.71 1.72
C THR A 72 6.34 6.53 0.83
N GLN A 73 5.93 6.74 -0.43
CA GLN A 73 6.58 7.74 -1.28
C GLN A 73 6.08 9.14 -0.86
N VAL A 74 6.61 9.66 0.23
CA VAL A 74 6.44 11.07 0.59
C VAL A 74 7.37 11.90 -0.30
N ARG A 75 6.81 12.89 -0.99
CA ARG A 75 7.58 14.03 -1.45
C ARG A 75 7.59 15.09 -0.38
#